data_AF-A0AAD8YA07-F1
#
_entry.id   AF-A0AAD8YA07-F1
#
_cell.length_a   1.000
_cell.length_b   1.000
_cell.length_c   1.000
_cell.angle_alpha   90.00
_cell.angle_beta   90.00
_cell.angle_gamma   90.00
#
_symmetry.space_group_name_H-M   'P 1'
#
loop_
_entity.id
_entity.type
_entity.pdbx_description
1 polymer ?
#
loop_
_entity_poly.entity_id
_entity_poly.type
_entity_poly.pdbx_seq_one_letter_code
_entity_poly.pdbx_strand_id
1 'polypeptide(L)'
;MRRIAKNDPDAICEMGTRCYAVDDYAGAIEYFTKATALGSAQAHYQLSTMYNYGTGVEKDRKKEVYHLEEATLKGHPKARHNLAVMSMITAALTKQSNILSSLLVRDMKIPWNFSKNFIKRERSERRSLLRLFVRTRLLSAGCY
;
A
#
# COMPACT_ATOMS: atom_id res chain seq x y z
N MET A 1 -25.38 28.46 -6.52
CA MET A 1 -25.64 27.14 -5.91
C MET A 1 -25.11 26.06 -6.86
N ARG A 2 -23.92 25.48 -6.61
CA ARG A 2 -23.44 24.34 -7.41
C ARG A 2 -24.41 23.20 -7.20
N ARG A 3 -25.05 22.70 -8.27
CA ARG A 3 -25.74 21.41 -8.25
C ARG A 3 -24.68 20.38 -7.90
N ILE A 4 -24.60 19.97 -6.64
CA ILE A 4 -23.80 18.82 -6.24
C ILE A 4 -24.39 17.66 -7.03
N ALA A 5 -23.68 17.18 -8.03
CA ALA A 5 -24.14 16.02 -8.75
C ALA A 5 -24.19 14.90 -7.72
N LYS A 6 -25.28 14.12 -7.70
CA LYS A 6 -25.49 13.05 -6.70
C LYS A 6 -24.34 12.01 -6.65
N ASN A 7 -23.38 12.09 -7.58
CA ASN A 7 -22.20 11.25 -7.71
C ASN A 7 -20.86 12.03 -7.67
N ASP A 8 -20.80 13.21 -7.06
CA ASP A 8 -19.51 13.92 -6.92
C ASP A 8 -18.58 13.13 -5.97
N PRO A 9 -17.42 12.63 -6.44
CA PRO A 9 -16.52 11.78 -5.66
C PRO A 9 -16.02 12.47 -4.39
N ASP A 10 -15.79 13.78 -4.46
CA ASP A 10 -15.32 14.58 -3.32
C ASP A 10 -16.42 14.82 -2.28
N ALA A 11 -17.67 15.01 -2.70
CA ALA A 11 -18.79 15.18 -1.78
C ALA A 11 -19.08 13.89 -1.00
N ILE A 12 -18.99 12.73 -1.66
CA ILE A 12 -19.14 11.41 -1.01
C ILE A 12 -17.96 11.14 -0.08
N CYS A 13 -16.75 11.53 -0.46
CA CYS A 13 -15.59 11.45 0.43
C CYS A 13 -15.79 12.35 1.67
N GLU A 14 -16.38 13.53 1.52
CA GLU A 14 -16.66 14.43 2.65
C GLU A 14 -17.67 13.81 3.63
N MET A 15 -18.70 13.13 3.13
CA MET A 15 -19.63 12.37 3.96
C MET A 15 -18.90 11.27 4.76
N GLY A 16 -17.99 10.54 4.12
CA GLY A 16 -17.13 9.57 4.80
C GLY A 16 -16.27 10.19 5.89
N THR A 17 -15.70 11.37 5.66
CA THR A 17 -14.94 12.08 6.71
C THR A 17 -15.80 12.56 7.87
N ARG A 18 -17.07 12.89 7.64
CA ARG A 18 -18.00 13.25 8.72
C ARG A 18 -18.36 12.02 9.56
N CYS A 19 -18.63 10.87 8.93
CA CYS A 19 -18.83 9.62 9.66
C CYS A 19 -17.60 9.26 10.51
N TYR A 20 -16.39 9.42 9.95
CA TYR A 20 -15.14 9.19 10.67
C TYR A 20 -15.00 10.11 11.90
N ALA A 21 -15.49 11.36 11.83
CA ALA A 21 -15.42 12.31 12.94
C ALA A 21 -16.40 12.01 14.10
N VAL A 22 -17.43 11.20 13.86
CA VAL A 22 -18.41 10.76 14.87
C VAL A 22 -18.13 9.31 15.31
N ASP A 23 -16.91 8.81 15.03
CA ASP A 23 -16.48 7.43 15.31
C ASP A 23 -17.34 6.34 14.64
N ASP A 24 -18.14 6.69 13.63
CA ASP A 24 -18.84 5.72 12.78
C ASP A 24 -17.90 5.24 11.67
N TYR A 25 -17.01 4.32 12.04
CA TYR A 25 -16.01 3.79 11.12
C TYR A 25 -16.61 2.89 10.03
N ALA A 26 -17.67 2.14 10.34
CA ALA A 26 -18.35 1.29 9.37
C ALA A 26 -18.98 2.15 8.25
N GLY A 27 -19.72 3.19 8.63
CA GLY A 27 -20.27 4.16 7.68
C GLY A 27 -19.18 4.88 6.89
N ALA A 28 -18.08 5.28 7.55
CA ALA A 28 -16.96 5.93 6.88
C ALA A 28 -16.35 5.06 5.78
N ILE A 29 -16.15 3.76 6.04
CA ILE A 29 -15.62 2.80 5.06
C ILE A 29 -16.58 2.65 3.88
N GLU A 30 -17.89 2.56 4.12
CA GLU A 30 -18.86 2.49 3.02
C GLU A 30 -18.84 3.73 2.13
N TYR A 31 -18.77 4.93 2.72
CA TYR A 31 -18.70 6.15 1.93
C TYR A 31 -17.37 6.29 1.19
N PHE A 32 -16.25 5.94 1.82
CA PHE A 32 -14.96 5.97 1.13
C PHE A 32 -14.88 4.93 0.02
N THR A 33 -15.40 3.71 0.21
CA THR A 33 -15.44 2.69 -0.85
C THR A 33 -16.28 3.16 -2.04
N LYS A 34 -17.46 3.76 -1.79
CA LYS A 34 -18.27 4.41 -2.84
C LYS A 34 -17.49 5.51 -3.56
N ALA A 35 -16.78 6.38 -2.82
CA ALA A 35 -15.97 7.45 -3.40
C ALA A 35 -14.75 6.91 -4.20
N THR A 36 -14.15 5.78 -3.80
CA THR A 36 -13.07 5.14 -4.57
C THR A 36 -13.58 4.58 -5.90
N ALA A 37 -14.77 3.99 -5.92
CA ALA A 37 -15.41 3.51 -7.16
C ALA A 37 -15.67 4.65 -8.16
N LEU A 38 -15.90 5.86 -7.65
CA LEU A 38 -16.06 7.08 -8.45
C LEU A 38 -14.73 7.77 -8.81
N GLY A 39 -13.59 7.20 -8.40
CA GLY A 39 -12.29 7.71 -8.77
C GLY A 39 -11.64 8.67 -7.78
N SER A 40 -12.21 8.92 -6.58
CA SER A 40 -11.65 9.87 -5.62
C SER A 40 -10.27 9.44 -5.10
N ALA A 41 -9.22 10.21 -5.41
CA ALA A 41 -7.88 9.98 -4.89
C ALA A 41 -7.80 10.17 -3.36
N GLN A 42 -8.58 11.14 -2.84
CA GLN A 42 -8.70 11.40 -1.40
C GLN A 42 -9.30 10.21 -0.67
N ALA A 43 -10.34 9.57 -1.23
CA ALA A 43 -10.97 8.40 -0.60
C ALA A 43 -10.01 7.20 -0.52
N HIS A 44 -9.21 6.96 -1.56
CA HIS A 44 -8.16 5.95 -1.52
C HIS A 44 -7.15 6.23 -0.40
N TYR A 45 -6.75 7.49 -0.24
CA TYR A 45 -5.87 7.88 0.87
C TYR A 45 -6.52 7.61 2.24
N GLN A 46 -7.80 8.00 2.43
CA GLN A 46 -8.49 7.77 3.71
C GLN A 46 -8.64 6.27 4.03
N LEU A 47 -9.03 5.43 3.06
CA LEU A 47 -9.07 3.97 3.27
C LEU A 47 -7.70 3.40 3.63
N SER A 48 -6.64 3.87 2.97
CA SER A 48 -5.29 3.43 3.32
C SER A 48 -4.94 3.75 4.77
N THR A 49 -5.32 4.94 5.27
CA THR A 49 -5.09 5.30 6.68
C THR A 49 -5.90 4.42 7.62
N MET A 50 -7.16 4.10 7.28
CA MET A 50 -7.99 3.21 8.11
C MET A 50 -7.38 1.80 8.21
N TYR A 51 -6.88 1.24 7.11
CA TYR A 51 -6.18 -0.05 7.12
C TYR A 51 -4.81 -0.01 7.83
N ASN A 52 -4.11 1.13 7.83
CA ASN A 52 -2.84 1.29 8.54
C ASN A 52 -3.04 1.28 10.06
N TYR A 53 -4.03 2.05 10.53
CA TYR A 53 -4.35 2.18 11.96
C TYR A 53 -5.20 1.02 12.48
N GLY A 54 -5.92 0.31 11.61
CA GLY A 54 -6.90 -0.71 12.01
C GLY A 54 -8.18 -0.08 12.57
N THR A 55 -8.56 1.10 12.09
CA THR A 55 -9.74 1.83 12.59
C THR A 55 -11.00 1.29 11.92
N GLY A 56 -11.81 0.54 12.67
CA GLY A 56 -13.05 -0.09 12.16
C GLY A 56 -12.85 -1.29 11.21
N VAL A 57 -11.60 -1.64 10.90
CA VAL A 57 -11.19 -2.81 10.10
C VAL A 57 -9.95 -3.43 10.68
N GLU A 58 -9.76 -4.72 10.43
CA GLU A 58 -8.50 -5.37 10.75
C GLU A 58 -7.33 -4.73 9.97
N LYS A 59 -6.21 -4.55 10.66
CA LYS A 59 -5.01 -3.96 10.08
C LYS A 59 -4.49 -4.85 8.96
N ASP A 60 -4.51 -4.33 7.73
CA ASP A 60 -4.04 -5.04 6.55
C ASP A 60 -3.08 -4.17 5.74
N ARG A 61 -1.79 -4.47 5.90
CA ARG A 61 -0.70 -3.76 5.21
C ARG A 61 -0.75 -3.94 3.69
N LYS A 62 -1.31 -5.04 3.18
CA LYS A 62 -1.41 -5.25 1.72
C LYS A 62 -2.48 -4.34 1.13
N LYS A 63 -3.64 -4.26 1.79
CA LYS A 63 -4.72 -3.35 1.39
C LYS A 63 -4.32 -1.88 1.54
N GLU A 64 -3.61 -1.55 2.61
CA GLU A 64 -3.02 -0.22 2.79
C GLU A 64 -2.17 0.19 1.57
N VAL A 65 -1.20 -0.65 1.19
CA VAL A 65 -0.29 -0.37 0.06
C VAL A 65 -1.08 -0.28 -1.25
N TYR A 66 -2.04 -1.17 -1.48
CA TYR A 66 -2.88 -1.12 -2.67
C TYR A 66 -3.63 0.22 -2.79
N HIS A 67 -4.30 0.67 -1.73
CA HIS A 67 -5.01 1.95 -1.75
C HIS A 67 -4.06 3.15 -1.87
N LEU A 68 -2.87 3.09 -1.26
CA LEU A 68 -1.84 4.12 -1.45
C LEU A 68 -1.37 4.19 -2.90
N GLU A 69 -1.08 3.06 -3.54
CA GLU A 69 -0.67 2.99 -4.95
C GLU A 69 -1.72 3.62 -5.87
N GLU A 70 -2.98 3.23 -5.71
CA GLU A 70 -4.11 3.82 -6.45
C GLU A 70 -4.22 5.34 -6.23
N ALA A 71 -4.07 5.81 -4.99
CA ALA A 71 -4.06 7.24 -4.69
C ALA A 71 -2.86 7.95 -5.34
N THR A 72 -1.69 7.31 -5.43
CA THR A 72 -0.52 7.89 -6.12
C THR A 72 -0.71 7.97 -7.63
N LEU A 73 -1.33 6.96 -8.25
CA LEU A 73 -1.64 6.96 -9.68
C LEU A 73 -2.58 8.11 -10.05
N LYS A 74 -3.50 8.43 -9.14
CA LYS A 74 -4.44 9.57 -9.27
C LYS A 74 -3.84 10.92 -8.83
N GLY A 75 -2.55 10.97 -8.52
CA GLY A 75 -1.82 12.22 -8.24
C GLY A 75 -1.95 12.75 -6.81
N HIS A 76 -2.40 11.95 -5.84
CA HIS A 76 -2.55 12.41 -4.46
C HIS A 76 -1.19 12.67 -3.79
N PRO A 77 -0.86 13.90 -3.38
CA PRO A 77 0.49 14.27 -2.94
C PRO A 77 0.89 13.60 -1.63
N LYS A 78 -0.04 13.51 -0.65
CA LYS A 78 0.24 12.84 0.63
C LYS A 78 0.41 11.32 0.46
N ALA A 79 -0.31 10.72 -0.48
CA ALA A 79 -0.17 9.29 -0.76
C ALA A 79 1.22 8.99 -1.35
N ARG A 80 1.69 9.84 -2.27
CA ARG A 80 3.03 9.72 -2.86
C ARG A 80 4.12 9.84 -1.80
N HIS A 81 3.98 10.79 -0.87
CA HIS A 81 4.91 10.92 0.24
C HIS A 81 4.91 9.67 1.14
N ASN A 82 3.74 9.19 1.55
CA ASN A 82 3.63 8.02 2.42
C ASN A 82 4.18 6.75 1.76
N LEU A 83 3.88 6.53 0.48
CA LEU A 83 4.42 5.40 -0.28
C LEU A 83 5.96 5.48 -0.41
N ALA A 84 6.50 6.67 -0.63
CA ALA A 84 7.95 6.87 -0.67
C ALA A 84 8.61 6.56 0.67
N VAL A 85 8.05 7.04 1.79
CA VAL A 85 8.54 6.74 3.14
C VAL A 85 8.48 5.23 3.41
N MET A 86 7.37 4.57 3.07
CA MET A 86 7.23 3.12 3.22
C MET A 86 8.24 2.34 2.38
N SER A 87 8.49 2.78 1.14
CA SER A 87 9.52 2.19 0.28
C SER A 87 10.93 2.41 0.84
N MET A 88 11.22 3.58 1.43
CA MET A 88 12.52 3.86 2.04
C MET A 88 12.75 3.00 3.29
N ILE A 89 11.75 2.87 4.16
CA ILE A 89 11.83 2.04 5.37
C ILE A 89 12.02 0.58 4.99
N THR A 90 11.24 0.06 4.04
CA THR A 90 11.39 -1.33 3.58
C THR A 90 12.75 -1.58 2.91
N ALA A 91 13.24 -0.65 2.10
CA ALA A 91 14.58 -0.73 1.53
C ALA A 91 15.67 -0.72 2.60
N ALA A 92 15.56 0.13 3.62
CA ALA A 92 16.51 0.20 4.74
C ALA A 92 16.51 -1.10 5.56
N LEU A 93 15.32 -1.62 5.91
CA LEU A 93 15.18 -2.89 6.63
C LEU A 93 15.76 -4.06 5.84
N THR A 94 15.52 -4.13 4.52
CA THR A 94 16.12 -5.18 3.68
C THR A 94 17.63 -5.05 3.56
N LYS A 95 18.16 -3.81 3.54
CA LYS A 95 19.60 -3.57 3.54
C LYS A 95 20.23 -4.01 4.86
N GLN A 96 19.60 -3.68 5.98
CA GLN A 96 20.06 -4.06 7.32
C GLN A 96 19.97 -5.58 7.52
N SER A 97 18.88 -6.22 7.11
CA SER A 97 18.71 -7.69 7.20
C SER A 97 19.76 -8.42 6.36
N ASN A 98 20.08 -7.92 5.17
CA ASN A 98 21.12 -8.50 4.31
C ASN A 98 22.51 -8.41 4.97
N ILE A 99 22.84 -7.26 5.59
CA ILE A 99 24.10 -7.06 6.31
C ILE A 99 24.17 -7.97 7.55
N LEU A 100 23.09 -8.08 8.33
CA LEU A 100 23.01 -8.99 9.48
C LEU A 100 23.20 -10.45 9.04
N SER A 101 22.54 -10.88 7.97
CA SER A 101 22.70 -12.24 7.44
C SER A 101 24.13 -12.53 6.98
N SER A 102 24.83 -11.56 6.38
CA SER A 102 26.21 -11.75 5.93
C SER A 102 27.21 -11.76 7.10
N LEU A 103 26.98 -10.95 8.14
CA LEU A 103 27.75 -10.99 9.39
C LEU A 103 27.57 -12.31 10.13
N LEU A 104 26.33 -12.77 10.33
CA LEU A 104 26.04 -14.05 10.99
C LEU A 104 26.68 -15.25 10.26
N VAL A 105 26.67 -15.26 8.92
CA VAL A 105 27.34 -16.31 8.14
C VAL A 105 28.86 -16.28 8.31
N ARG A 106 29.46 -15.09 8.42
CA ARG A 106 30.91 -14.91 8.58
C ARG A 106 31.38 -15.36 9.97
N ASP A 107 30.66 -14.97 11.01
CA ASP A 107 31.09 -15.17 12.40
C ASP A 107 30.78 -16.59 12.90
N MET A 108 29.75 -17.25 12.34
CA MET A 108 29.27 -18.55 12.83
C MET A 108 29.85 -19.76 12.05
N LYS A 109 30.79 -19.55 11.12
CA LYS A 109 31.49 -20.62 10.34
C LYS A 109 30.52 -21.63 9.67
N ILE A 110 29.31 -21.19 9.34
CA ILE A 110 28.26 -22.06 8.77
C ILE A 110 28.71 -22.49 7.37
N PRO A 111 28.70 -23.80 7.04
CA PRO A 111 29.16 -24.28 5.75
C PRO A 111 28.38 -23.65 4.58
N TRP A 112 29.14 -23.14 3.61
CA TRP A 112 28.70 -22.31 2.47
C TRP A 112 27.48 -22.83 1.69
N ASN A 113 27.21 -24.13 1.75
CA ASN A 113 26.10 -24.78 1.05
C ASN A 113 24.72 -24.41 1.63
N PHE A 114 24.65 -24.04 2.92
CA PHE A 114 23.40 -23.64 3.57
C PHE A 114 22.95 -22.23 3.15
N SER A 115 23.90 -21.30 3.05
CA SER A 115 23.67 -19.90 2.65
C SER A 115 23.19 -19.78 1.19
N LYS A 116 23.74 -20.58 0.27
CA LYS A 116 23.31 -20.58 -1.16
C LYS A 116 21.83 -20.94 -1.34
N ASN A 117 21.28 -21.84 -0.51
CA ASN A 117 19.87 -22.23 -0.58
C ASN A 117 18.95 -21.16 0.02
N PHE A 118 19.36 -20.50 1.10
CA PHE A 118 18.62 -19.40 1.72
C PHE A 118 18.54 -18.18 0.79
N ILE A 119 19.67 -17.73 0.22
CA ILE A 119 19.74 -16.61 -0.73
C ILE A 119 19.02 -16.93 -2.05
N LYS A 120 19.05 -18.18 -2.52
CA LYS A 120 18.26 -18.62 -3.70
C LYS A 120 16.76 -18.53 -3.44
N ARG A 121 16.28 -18.94 -2.26
CA ARG A 121 14.86 -18.83 -1.87
C ARG A 121 14.42 -17.36 -1.84
N GLU A 122 15.20 -16.50 -1.18
CA GLU A 122 14.86 -15.08 -1.06
C GLU A 122 14.87 -14.34 -2.42
N ARG A 123 15.83 -14.67 -3.31
CA ARG A 123 15.86 -14.17 -4.69
C ARG A 123 14.71 -14.70 -5.54
N SER A 124 14.25 -15.93 -5.32
CA SER A 124 13.10 -16.51 -6.02
C SER A 124 11.82 -15.76 -5.66
N GLU A 125 11.57 -15.54 -4.37
CA GLU A 125 10.40 -14.80 -3.89
C GLU A 125 10.41 -13.34 -4.34
N ARG A 126 11.55 -12.65 -4.26
CA ARG A 126 11.69 -11.29 -4.81
C ARG A 126 11.46 -11.24 -6.31
N ARG A 127 11.93 -12.24 -7.08
CA ARG A 127 11.68 -12.32 -8.54
C ARG A 127 10.23 -12.62 -8.87
N SER A 128 9.51 -13.34 -8.01
CA SER A 128 8.07 -13.58 -8.17
C SER A 128 7.28 -12.30 -7.88
N LEU A 129 7.64 -11.57 -6.82
CA LEU A 129 7.02 -10.29 -6.48
C LEU A 129 7.32 -9.21 -7.53
N LEU A 130 8.56 -9.13 -8.03
CA LEU A 130 8.94 -8.23 -9.13
C LEU A 130 8.19 -8.58 -10.43
N ARG A 131 8.00 -9.88 -10.75
CA ARG A 131 7.22 -10.30 -11.91
C ARG A 131 5.74 -9.98 -11.76
N LEU A 132 5.17 -10.13 -10.56
CA LEU A 132 3.78 -9.74 -10.29
C LEU A 132 3.62 -8.22 -10.45
N PHE A 133 4.57 -7.43 -9.91
CA PHE A 133 4.59 -5.98 -10.00
C PHE A 133 4.77 -5.44 -11.43
N VAL A 134 5.62 -6.08 -12.25
CA VAL A 134 5.75 -5.72 -13.67
C VAL A 134 4.50 -6.13 -14.46
N ARG A 135 3.88 -7.26 -14.13
CA ARG A 135 2.70 -7.77 -14.85
C ARG A 135 1.44 -6.95 -14.54
N THR A 136 1.24 -6.53 -13.29
CA THR A 136 0.14 -5.62 -12.93
C THR A 136 0.31 -4.24 -13.56
N ARG A 137 1.56 -3.76 -13.69
CA ARG A 137 1.88 -2.47 -14.33
C ARG A 137 1.80 -2.49 -15.86
N LEU A 138 2.04 -3.65 -16.50
CA LEU A 138 1.83 -3.83 -17.94
C LEU A 138 0.35 -4.03 -18.28
N LEU A 139 -0.43 -4.66 -17.40
CA LEU A 139 -1.87 -4.81 -17.58
C LEU A 139 -2.63 -3.48 -17.42
N SER A 140 -2.15 -2.56 -16.58
CA SER A 140 -2.71 -1.20 -16.49
C SER A 140 -2.23 -0.24 -17.58
N ALA A 141 -1.16 -0.57 -18.30
CA ALA A 141 -0.60 0.23 -19.39
C ALA A 141 -0.98 -0.27 -20.80
N GLY A 142 -1.70 -1.40 -20.90
CA GLY A 142 -2.03 -2.08 -22.17
C GLY A 142 -3.51 -2.07 -22.57
N CYS A 143 -4.36 -1.28 -21.91
CA CYS A 143 -5.76 -1.09 -22.32
C CYS A 143 -6.00 0.39 -22.67
N TYR A 144 -5.56 0.80 -23.86
CA TYR A 144 -6.15 1.84 -24.71
C TYR A 144 -5.72 1.60 -26.16
#